data_AF-A0A969BNK3-F1
#
_entry.id   AF-A0A969BNK3-F1
#
_cell.length_a   1.000
_cell.length_b   1.000
_cell.length_c   1.000
_cell.angle_alpha   90.00
_cell.angle_beta   90.00
_cell.angle_gamma   90.00
#
_symmetry.space_group_name_H-M   'P 1'
#
loop_
_entity.id
_entity.type
_entity.pdbx_description
1 polymer ?
#
loop_
_entity_poly.entity_id
_entity_poly.type
_entity_poly.pdbx_seq_one_letter_code
_entity_poly.pdbx_strand_id
1 'polypeptide(L)'
;MIEKDPQYALERFADKIKTDPDDIGSQLSSAMRAWAQKDLGAATAWLDRKIAAGDFDSKTLDGQSDVREEFEAALLGSLIEKNPAAAFARLGALPEGQRRNVLEYLPFGELSSEAQKSYADLLRQLVPADERAGSFAHLASELAIDGDYSKADQFLSSVGAGPDERVAVARQTAESVVAALGRKGGVNRQSIDELRSWLTKQAPGKEDELTGRALAEATQHLGKLKYDEAAKLVLHYHKASKNDDALSSFIRSFSRRSNPERVNSLLPQIRDPELRGRLERRYQ
;
A
#
# COMPACT_ATOMS: atom_id res chain seq x y z
N MET A 1 -15.27 13.85 24.16
CA MET A 1 -14.95 15.30 24.16
C MET A 1 -14.67 15.77 22.74
N ILE A 2 -13.76 15.11 22.04
CA ILE A 2 -13.41 15.34 20.63
C ILE A 2 -14.63 15.50 19.71
N GLU A 3 -15.60 14.58 19.73
CA GLU A 3 -16.77 14.69 18.85
C GLU A 3 -17.75 15.82 19.24
N LYS A 4 -17.83 16.13 20.54
CA LYS A 4 -18.77 17.12 21.09
C LYS A 4 -18.28 18.54 20.84
N ASP A 5 -17.01 18.80 21.16
CA ASP A 5 -16.36 20.10 20.97
C ASP A 5 -14.89 19.90 20.55
N PRO A 6 -14.64 19.67 19.24
CA PRO A 6 -13.31 19.39 18.74
C PRO A 6 -12.39 20.61 18.82
N GLN A 7 -12.94 21.82 18.68
CA GLN A 7 -12.18 23.06 18.83
C GLN A 7 -11.67 23.18 20.27
N TYR A 8 -12.54 23.04 21.27
CA TYR A 8 -12.12 23.11 22.67
C TYR A 8 -11.05 22.06 22.99
N ALA A 9 -11.19 20.84 22.48
CA ALA A 9 -10.18 19.80 22.67
C ALA A 9 -8.82 20.23 22.09
N LEU A 10 -8.78 20.75 20.86
CA LEU A 10 -7.54 21.21 20.24
C LEU A 10 -6.93 22.41 20.96
N GLU A 11 -7.74 23.38 21.38
CA GLU A 11 -7.24 24.55 22.11
C GLU A 11 -6.73 24.20 23.50
N ARG A 12 -7.44 23.32 24.21
CA ARG A 12 -7.11 22.94 25.60
C ARG A 12 -5.84 22.11 25.70
N PHE A 13 -5.54 21.30 24.69
CA PHE A 13 -4.43 20.34 24.70
C PHE A 13 -3.36 20.63 23.64
N ALA A 14 -3.37 21.81 23.01
CA ALA A 14 -2.39 22.19 21.98
C ALA A 14 -0.93 22.12 22.49
N ASP A 15 -0.69 22.35 23.78
CA ASP A 15 0.64 22.25 24.40
C ASP A 15 1.22 20.81 24.35
N LYS A 16 0.34 19.81 24.23
CA LYS A 16 0.72 18.40 24.11
C LYS A 16 1.27 18.05 22.73
N ILE A 17 0.97 18.83 21.70
CA ILE A 17 1.53 18.63 20.35
C ILE A 17 3.06 18.76 20.37
N LYS A 18 3.59 19.74 21.12
CA LYS A 18 5.04 20.01 21.20
C LYS A 18 5.83 18.98 21.99
N THR A 19 5.20 18.43 23.02
CA THR A 19 5.86 17.57 24.01
C THR A 19 5.59 16.09 23.77
N ASP A 20 4.51 15.80 23.02
CA ASP A 20 3.90 14.51 22.72
C ASP A 20 4.10 13.41 23.78
N PRO A 21 3.78 13.68 25.07
CA PRO A 21 3.75 12.61 26.04
C PRO A 21 2.57 11.68 25.69
N ASP A 22 2.82 10.38 25.62
CA ASP A 22 1.81 9.32 25.47
C ASP A 22 1.01 9.32 24.14
N ASP A 23 1.62 9.74 23.03
CA ASP A 23 1.02 9.79 21.67
C ASP A 23 -0.29 10.61 21.61
N ILE A 24 -0.46 11.58 22.52
CA ILE A 24 -1.64 12.45 22.59
C ILE A 24 -1.77 13.29 21.31
N GLY A 25 -0.65 13.64 20.66
CA GLY A 25 -0.63 14.31 19.37
C GLY A 25 -1.48 13.58 18.32
N SER A 26 -1.38 12.25 18.25
CA SER A 26 -2.15 11.45 17.31
C SER A 26 -3.65 11.48 17.63
N GLN A 27 -4.03 11.44 18.91
CA GLN A 27 -5.44 11.56 19.29
C GLN A 27 -6.04 12.92 18.91
N LEU A 28 -5.23 13.99 18.95
CA LEU A 28 -5.67 15.32 18.58
C LEU A 28 -5.86 15.48 17.06
N SER A 29 -5.19 14.69 16.21
CA SER A 29 -5.45 14.68 14.76
C SER A 29 -6.90 14.25 14.44
N SER A 30 -7.48 13.36 15.25
CA SER A 30 -8.91 13.01 15.17
C SER A 30 -9.83 14.19 15.50
N ALA A 31 -9.45 15.04 16.46
CA ALA A 31 -10.18 16.28 16.75
C ALA A 31 -10.06 17.29 15.62
N MET A 32 -8.90 17.39 14.99
CA MET A 32 -8.71 18.20 13.79
C MET A 32 -9.63 17.74 12.66
N ARG A 33 -9.72 16.43 12.40
CA ARG A 33 -10.65 15.87 11.41
C ARG A 33 -12.10 16.23 11.72
N ALA A 34 -12.53 16.03 12.97
CA ALA A 34 -13.88 16.34 13.40
C ALA A 34 -14.20 17.86 13.30
N TRP A 35 -13.23 18.72 13.59
CA TRP A 35 -13.40 20.17 13.43
C TRP A 35 -13.48 20.58 11.97
N ALA A 36 -12.57 20.09 11.11
CA ALA A 36 -12.56 20.39 9.68
C ALA A 36 -13.85 19.93 8.97
N GLN A 37 -14.50 18.90 9.50
CA GLN A 37 -15.82 18.50 9.00
C GLN A 37 -16.93 19.50 9.37
N LYS A 38 -16.86 20.15 10.54
CA LYS A 38 -17.82 21.16 11.01
C LYS A 38 -17.56 22.55 10.43
N ASP A 39 -16.31 23.01 10.49
CA ASP A 39 -15.86 24.32 10.03
C ASP A 39 -14.44 24.20 9.46
N LEU A 40 -14.37 23.96 8.15
CA LEU A 40 -13.12 23.77 7.43
C LEU A 40 -12.24 25.02 7.47
N GLY A 41 -12.83 26.21 7.42
CA GLY A 41 -12.09 27.47 7.40
C GLY A 41 -11.41 27.73 8.74
N ALA A 42 -12.16 27.59 9.84
CA ALA A 42 -11.62 27.79 11.18
C ALA A 42 -10.54 26.76 11.53
N ALA A 43 -10.76 25.48 11.20
CA ALA A 43 -9.78 24.43 11.42
C ALA A 43 -8.49 24.69 10.62
N THR A 44 -8.60 25.04 9.33
CA THR A 44 -7.44 25.40 8.49
C THR A 44 -6.64 26.55 9.11
N ALA A 45 -7.32 27.65 9.45
CA ALA A 45 -6.68 28.82 10.04
C ALA A 45 -6.05 28.54 11.41
N TRP A 46 -6.60 27.60 12.17
CA TRP A 46 -5.99 27.15 13.42
C TRP A 46 -4.70 26.38 13.16
N LEU A 47 -4.71 25.41 12.24
CA LEU A 47 -3.53 24.60 11.93
C LEU A 47 -2.39 25.47 11.39
N ASP A 48 -2.70 26.40 10.48
CA ASP A 48 -1.70 27.30 9.91
C ASP A 48 -1.05 28.19 10.98
N ARG A 49 -1.83 28.70 11.93
CA ARG A 49 -1.29 29.47 13.08
C ARG A 49 -0.36 28.64 13.95
N LYS A 50 -0.68 27.35 14.15
CA LYS A 50 0.12 26.44 14.97
C LYS A 50 1.43 26.05 14.29
N ILE A 51 1.39 25.79 12.98
CA ILE A 51 2.60 25.59 12.18
C ILE A 51 3.48 26.84 12.21
N ALA A 52 2.91 28.04 12.02
CA ALA A 52 3.67 29.29 12.06
C ALA A 52 4.28 29.61 13.44
N ALA A 53 3.70 29.08 14.52
CA ALA A 53 4.22 29.21 15.88
C ALA A 53 5.32 28.19 16.22
N GLY A 54 5.68 27.30 15.29
CA GLY A 54 6.65 26.22 15.49
C GLY A 54 6.11 25.10 16.38
N ASP A 55 4.78 24.97 16.50
CA ASP A 55 4.17 23.94 17.36
C ASP A 55 4.38 22.51 16.83
N PHE A 56 4.78 22.39 15.56
CA PHE A 56 5.03 21.14 14.85
C PHE A 56 6.51 20.96 14.43
N ASP A 57 7.41 21.80 14.94
CA ASP A 57 8.83 21.71 14.56
C ASP A 57 9.46 20.44 15.15
N SER A 58 10.07 19.64 14.27
CA SER A 58 10.75 18.41 14.67
C SER A 58 12.24 18.62 14.96
N LYS A 59 12.76 17.80 15.88
CA LYS A 59 14.20 17.71 16.18
C LYS A 59 14.89 16.54 15.47
N THR A 60 14.16 15.77 14.66
CA THR A 60 14.74 14.70 13.85
C THR A 60 15.70 15.27 12.80
N LEU A 61 16.64 14.45 12.34
CA LEU A 61 17.66 14.88 11.36
C LEU A 61 17.06 15.22 9.99
N ASP A 62 15.93 14.60 9.65
CA ASP A 62 15.17 14.86 8.42
C ASP A 62 14.18 16.03 8.56
N GLY A 63 14.01 16.59 9.76
CA GLY A 63 13.07 17.67 10.06
C GLY A 63 11.60 17.27 9.91
N GLN A 64 11.27 15.98 9.80
CA GLN A 64 9.90 15.49 9.68
C GLN A 64 9.22 15.36 11.04
N SER A 65 7.93 15.70 11.09
CA SER A 65 7.10 15.57 12.30
C SER A 65 5.90 14.70 11.96
N ASP A 66 5.88 13.47 12.48
CA ASP A 66 4.78 12.52 12.28
C ASP A 66 3.43 13.13 12.73
N VAL A 67 3.44 13.83 13.87
CA VAL A 67 2.26 14.55 14.37
C VAL A 67 1.80 15.63 13.38
N ARG A 68 2.73 16.36 12.73
CA ARG A 68 2.35 17.30 11.67
C ARG A 68 1.70 16.57 10.50
N GLU A 69 2.30 15.48 10.04
CA GLU A 69 1.80 14.72 8.91
C GLU A 69 0.38 14.19 9.15
N GLU A 70 0.09 13.73 10.37
CA GLU A 70 -1.26 13.30 10.78
C GLU A 70 -2.28 14.45 10.80
N PHE A 71 -1.89 15.64 11.28
CA PHE A 71 -2.76 16.82 11.25
C PHE A 71 -3.02 17.33 9.82
N GLU A 72 -1.97 17.32 8.98
CA GLU A 72 -2.10 17.63 7.56
C GLU A 72 -3.05 16.64 6.90
N ALA A 73 -2.91 15.33 7.15
CA ALA A 73 -3.80 14.30 6.63
C ALA A 73 -5.26 14.50 7.12
N ALA A 74 -5.47 14.75 8.42
CA ALA A 74 -6.79 14.99 8.99
C ALA A 74 -7.54 16.15 8.31
N LEU A 75 -6.84 17.24 8.02
CA LEU A 75 -7.39 18.38 7.29
C LEU A 75 -7.58 18.07 5.80
N LEU A 76 -6.58 17.42 5.20
CA LEU A 76 -6.55 17.09 3.76
C LEU A 76 -7.75 16.22 3.37
N GLY A 77 -8.17 15.28 4.22
CA GLY A 77 -9.35 14.45 3.95
C GLY A 77 -10.62 15.28 3.75
N SER A 78 -10.82 16.30 4.58
CA SER A 78 -11.97 17.23 4.43
C SER A 78 -11.81 18.16 3.22
N LEU A 79 -10.58 18.58 2.91
CA LEU A 79 -10.29 19.41 1.73
C LEU A 79 -10.53 18.65 0.44
N ILE A 80 -10.10 17.39 0.35
CA ILE A 80 -10.32 16.55 -0.84
C ILE A 80 -11.82 16.43 -1.15
N GLU A 81 -12.66 16.31 -0.13
CA GLU A 81 -14.11 16.21 -0.30
C GLU A 81 -14.77 17.53 -0.69
N LYS A 82 -14.38 18.64 -0.04
CA LYS A 82 -15.11 19.91 -0.11
C LYS A 82 -14.48 20.95 -1.05
N ASN A 83 -13.16 20.91 -1.22
CA ASN A 83 -12.39 21.85 -2.01
C ASN A 83 -11.09 21.21 -2.54
N PRO A 84 -11.16 20.37 -3.59
CA PRO A 84 -10.00 19.66 -4.15
C PRO A 84 -8.85 20.58 -4.57
N ALA A 85 -9.14 21.79 -5.04
CA ALA A 85 -8.12 22.76 -5.42
C ALA A 85 -7.30 23.23 -4.22
N ALA A 86 -7.96 23.45 -3.07
CA ALA A 86 -7.26 23.77 -1.83
C ALA A 86 -6.48 22.57 -1.28
N ALA A 87 -6.99 21.34 -1.44
CA ALA A 87 -6.24 20.13 -1.11
C ALA A 87 -4.93 20.04 -1.92
N PHE A 88 -5.01 20.30 -3.23
CA PHE A 88 -3.84 20.33 -4.12
C PHE A 88 -2.81 21.38 -3.71
N ALA A 89 -3.26 22.62 -3.49
CA ALA A 89 -2.37 23.70 -3.08
C ALA A 89 -1.69 23.39 -1.73
N ARG A 90 -2.45 22.84 -0.77
CA ARG A 90 -1.93 22.51 0.56
C ARG A 90 -0.91 21.39 0.52
N LEU A 91 -1.21 20.28 -0.17
CA LEU A 91 -0.27 19.17 -0.32
C LEU A 91 0.98 19.60 -1.11
N GLY A 92 0.82 20.39 -2.17
CA GLY A 92 1.92 20.89 -2.98
C GLY A 92 2.89 21.82 -2.23
N ALA A 93 2.41 22.50 -1.18
CA ALA A 93 3.23 23.35 -0.33
C ALA A 93 4.14 22.55 0.63
N LEU A 94 3.90 21.25 0.82
CA LEU A 94 4.79 20.39 1.59
C LEU A 94 6.04 20.00 0.80
N PRO A 95 7.18 19.75 1.48
CA PRO A 95 8.35 19.13 0.87
C PRO A 95 7.97 17.82 0.15
N GLU A 96 8.58 17.57 -1.01
CA GLU A 96 8.21 16.44 -1.88
C GLU A 96 8.22 15.10 -1.13
N GLY A 97 9.26 14.83 -0.34
CA GLY A 97 9.39 13.59 0.45
C GLY A 97 8.38 13.40 1.60
N GLN A 98 7.57 14.42 1.93
CA GLN A 98 6.51 14.30 2.96
C GLN A 98 5.12 14.07 2.35
N ARG A 99 4.93 14.42 1.08
CA ARG A 99 3.60 14.42 0.45
C ARG A 99 2.96 13.03 0.45
N ARG A 100 3.79 12.01 0.19
CA ARG A 100 3.33 10.63 0.21
C ARG A 100 2.92 10.18 1.61
N ASN A 101 3.72 10.46 2.63
CA ASN A 101 3.41 10.06 4.01
C ASN A 101 2.08 10.66 4.48
N VAL A 102 1.85 11.96 4.22
CA VAL A 102 0.56 12.62 4.52
C VAL A 102 -0.61 11.92 3.83
N LEU A 103 -0.44 11.49 2.58
CA LEU A 103 -1.47 10.75 1.86
C LEU A 103 -1.65 9.32 2.37
N GLU A 104 -0.66 8.70 3.00
CA GLU A 104 -0.74 7.37 3.62
C GLU A 104 -1.52 7.40 4.95
N TYR A 105 -1.46 8.51 5.70
CA TYR A 105 -2.26 8.70 6.93
C TYR A 105 -3.76 8.96 6.67
N LEU A 106 -4.16 9.21 5.42
CA LEU A 106 -5.56 9.41 5.08
C LEU A 106 -6.34 8.09 5.18
N PRO A 107 -7.50 8.07 5.85
CA PRO A 107 -8.37 6.89 5.86
C PRO A 107 -9.07 6.76 4.50
N PHE A 108 -8.34 6.30 3.48
CA PHE A 108 -8.81 6.26 2.10
C PHE A 108 -10.16 5.53 1.93
N GLY A 109 -10.35 4.44 2.69
CA GLY A 109 -11.58 3.65 2.66
C GLY A 109 -12.83 4.39 3.18
N GLU A 110 -12.66 5.50 3.90
CA GLU A 110 -13.76 6.34 4.39
C GLU A 110 -14.15 7.45 3.40
N LEU A 111 -13.34 7.70 2.37
CA LEU A 111 -13.60 8.72 1.36
C LEU A 111 -14.74 8.32 0.42
N SER A 112 -15.54 9.30 -0.01
CA SER A 112 -16.51 9.13 -1.09
C SER A 112 -15.83 8.77 -2.42
N SER A 113 -16.57 8.23 -3.39
CA SER A 113 -15.99 7.86 -4.70
C SER A 113 -15.39 9.06 -5.46
N GLU A 114 -15.99 10.25 -5.32
CA GLU A 114 -15.49 11.50 -5.89
C GLU A 114 -14.21 11.97 -5.19
N ALA A 115 -14.15 11.82 -3.86
CA ALA A 115 -12.97 12.13 -3.07
C ALA A 115 -11.82 11.15 -3.34
N GLN A 116 -12.10 9.87 -3.56
CA GLN A 116 -11.12 8.87 -3.97
C GLN A 116 -10.48 9.21 -5.32
N LYS A 117 -11.25 9.72 -6.28
CA LYS A 117 -10.72 10.25 -7.56
C LYS A 117 -9.80 11.43 -7.34
N SER A 118 -10.24 12.40 -6.53
CA SER A 118 -9.45 13.59 -6.20
C SER A 118 -8.15 13.22 -5.47
N TYR A 119 -8.19 12.24 -4.57
CA TYR A 119 -7.00 11.66 -3.93
C TYR A 119 -6.03 11.04 -4.95
N ALA A 120 -6.55 10.25 -5.90
CA ALA A 120 -5.74 9.66 -6.96
C ALA A 120 -5.11 10.72 -7.87
N ASP A 121 -5.81 11.81 -8.16
CA ASP A 121 -5.29 12.92 -8.94
C ASP A 121 -4.18 13.67 -8.18
N LEU A 122 -4.29 13.81 -6.86
CA LEU A 122 -3.22 14.34 -6.01
C LEU A 122 -1.97 13.47 -6.07
N LEU A 123 -2.13 12.14 -5.89
CA LEU A 123 -1.03 11.19 -6.06
C LEU A 123 -0.38 11.36 -7.43
N ARG A 124 -1.18 11.37 -8.50
CA ARG A 124 -0.68 11.45 -9.88
C ARG A 124 0.12 12.71 -10.18
N GLN A 125 -0.25 13.83 -9.60
CA GLN A 125 0.34 15.13 -9.94
C GLN A 125 1.45 15.56 -8.99
N LEU A 126 1.40 15.14 -7.72
CA LEU A 126 2.27 15.68 -6.66
C LEU A 126 3.26 14.67 -6.09
N VAL A 127 3.07 13.37 -6.34
CA VAL A 127 4.00 12.31 -5.93
C VAL A 127 4.87 11.88 -7.12
N PRO A 128 6.18 11.67 -6.94
CA PRO A 128 7.10 11.20 -7.99
C PRO A 128 6.64 9.91 -8.68
N ALA A 129 6.96 9.79 -9.97
CA ALA A 129 6.51 8.69 -10.83
C ALA A 129 6.90 7.30 -10.33
N ASP A 130 8.10 7.17 -9.77
CA ASP A 130 8.64 5.96 -9.19
C ASP A 130 7.99 5.56 -7.86
N GLU A 131 7.35 6.50 -7.17
CA GLU A 131 6.65 6.25 -5.90
C GLU A 131 5.13 6.02 -6.07
N ARG A 132 4.50 6.68 -7.06
CA ARG A 132 3.04 6.63 -7.29
C ARG A 132 2.49 5.21 -7.39
N ALA A 133 3.16 4.37 -8.17
CA ALA A 133 2.74 3.00 -8.38
C ALA A 133 2.73 2.21 -7.06
N GLY A 134 3.66 2.50 -6.14
CA GLY A 134 3.70 1.91 -4.80
C GLY A 134 2.53 2.35 -3.92
N SER A 135 2.12 3.62 -3.98
CA SER A 135 1.00 4.14 -3.20
C SER A 135 -0.34 3.51 -3.61
N PHE A 136 -0.64 3.44 -4.92
CA PHE A 136 -1.85 2.75 -5.40
C PHE A 136 -1.85 1.27 -5.05
N ALA A 137 -0.69 0.63 -5.18
CA ALA A 137 -0.52 -0.78 -4.90
C ALA A 137 -0.66 -1.11 -3.41
N HIS A 138 -0.23 -0.22 -2.52
CA HIS A 138 -0.47 -0.34 -1.08
C HIS A 138 -1.97 -0.31 -0.76
N LEU A 139 -2.67 0.74 -1.18
CA LEU A 139 -4.11 0.91 -0.93
C LEU A 139 -4.95 -0.26 -1.44
N ALA A 140 -4.71 -0.67 -2.69
CA ALA A 140 -5.43 -1.82 -3.27
C ALA A 140 -5.14 -3.13 -2.53
N SER A 141 -3.92 -3.30 -2.00
CA SER A 141 -3.56 -4.49 -1.23
C SER A 141 -4.25 -4.55 0.12
N GLU A 142 -4.44 -3.41 0.79
CA GLU A 142 -5.21 -3.33 2.05
C GLU A 142 -6.68 -3.63 1.81
N LEU A 143 -7.26 -3.08 0.74
CA LEU A 143 -8.66 -3.31 0.37
C LEU A 143 -8.96 -4.77 0.02
N ALA A 144 -7.95 -5.55 -0.39
CA ALA A 144 -8.07 -6.95 -0.79
C ALA A 144 -7.52 -7.94 0.25
N ILE A 145 -7.00 -7.48 1.40
CA ILE A 145 -6.16 -8.31 2.29
C ILE A 145 -6.87 -9.54 2.85
N ASP A 146 -8.19 -9.48 2.98
CA ASP A 146 -9.02 -10.58 3.47
C ASP A 146 -9.50 -11.54 2.36
N GLY A 147 -9.01 -11.37 1.13
CA GLY A 147 -9.38 -12.18 -0.02
C GLY A 147 -10.66 -11.72 -0.73
N ASP A 148 -11.32 -10.68 -0.23
CA ASP A 148 -12.39 -9.99 -0.95
C ASP A 148 -11.81 -8.90 -1.86
N TYR A 149 -11.76 -9.19 -3.16
CA TYR A 149 -11.19 -8.29 -4.16
C TYR A 149 -12.16 -7.20 -4.65
N SER A 150 -13.43 -7.24 -4.24
CA SER A 150 -14.47 -6.33 -4.77
C SER A 150 -14.16 -4.85 -4.50
N LYS A 151 -13.64 -4.54 -3.31
CA LYS A 151 -13.24 -3.19 -2.94
C LYS A 151 -12.03 -2.70 -3.73
N ALA A 152 -11.05 -3.57 -3.98
CA ALA A 152 -9.91 -3.24 -4.82
C ALA A 152 -10.34 -3.02 -6.28
N ASP A 153 -11.27 -3.82 -6.81
CA ASP A 153 -11.85 -3.63 -8.15
C ASP A 153 -12.61 -2.29 -8.26
N GLN A 154 -13.44 -1.98 -7.27
CA GLN A 154 -14.16 -0.71 -7.20
C GLN A 154 -13.19 0.47 -7.17
N PHE A 155 -12.15 0.38 -6.34
CA PHE A 155 -11.11 1.41 -6.24
C PHE A 155 -10.40 1.64 -7.56
N LEU A 156 -9.83 0.59 -8.17
CA LEU A 156 -9.09 0.72 -9.44
C LEU A 156 -9.97 1.27 -10.57
N SER A 157 -11.26 0.96 -10.53
CA SER A 157 -12.23 1.49 -11.49
C SER A 157 -12.58 2.95 -11.19
N SER A 158 -12.82 3.31 -9.92
CA SER A 158 -13.19 4.67 -9.52
C SER A 158 -12.08 5.66 -9.87
N VAL A 159 -10.81 5.31 -9.61
CA VAL A 159 -9.66 6.18 -9.91
C VAL A 159 -9.20 6.13 -11.36
N GLY A 160 -9.84 5.32 -12.21
CA GLY A 160 -9.45 5.15 -13.61
C GLY A 160 -8.03 4.62 -13.76
N ALA A 161 -7.65 3.59 -12.99
CA ALA A 161 -6.29 3.06 -12.98
C ALA A 161 -5.87 2.55 -14.37
N GLY A 162 -4.73 3.03 -14.87
CA GLY A 162 -4.15 2.65 -16.15
C GLY A 162 -3.50 1.26 -16.12
N PRO A 163 -3.09 0.70 -17.27
CA PRO A 163 -2.50 -0.65 -17.35
C PRO A 163 -1.27 -0.84 -16.45
N ASP A 164 -0.35 0.11 -16.44
CA ASP A 164 0.88 0.01 -15.64
C ASP A 164 0.60 0.09 -14.13
N GLU A 165 -0.34 0.96 -13.73
CA GLU A 165 -0.81 1.07 -12.35
C GLU A 165 -1.45 -0.26 -11.90
N ARG A 166 -2.28 -0.88 -12.75
CA ARG A 166 -2.93 -2.16 -12.45
C ARG A 166 -1.93 -3.31 -12.34
N VAL A 167 -0.87 -3.34 -13.13
CA VAL A 167 0.19 -4.35 -13.00
C VAL A 167 0.94 -4.18 -11.68
N ALA A 168 1.28 -2.95 -11.30
CA ALA A 168 1.94 -2.68 -10.02
C ALA A 168 1.07 -3.07 -8.82
N VAL A 169 -0.21 -2.73 -8.89
CA VAL A 169 -1.23 -3.12 -7.90
C VAL A 169 -1.36 -4.64 -7.83
N ALA A 170 -1.56 -5.32 -8.95
CA ALA A 170 -1.72 -6.76 -9.02
C ALA A 170 -0.55 -7.49 -8.35
N ARG A 171 0.68 -7.01 -8.58
CA ARG A 171 1.88 -7.55 -7.94
C ARG A 171 1.86 -7.41 -6.42
N GLN A 172 1.62 -6.21 -5.89
CA GLN A 172 1.64 -5.99 -4.45
C GLN A 172 0.46 -6.67 -3.75
N THR A 173 -0.74 -6.62 -4.32
CA THR A 173 -1.90 -7.32 -3.78
C THR A 173 -1.66 -8.83 -3.72
N ALA A 174 -1.07 -9.45 -4.75
CA ALA A 174 -0.71 -10.86 -4.70
C ALA A 174 0.25 -11.18 -3.55
N GLU A 175 1.33 -10.40 -3.39
CA GLU A 175 2.30 -10.59 -2.30
C GLU A 175 1.63 -10.45 -0.91
N SER A 176 0.85 -9.38 -0.70
CA SER A 176 0.15 -9.10 0.55
C SER A 176 -0.89 -10.17 0.91
N VAL A 177 -1.74 -10.57 -0.05
CA VAL A 177 -2.81 -11.55 0.18
C VAL A 177 -2.22 -12.93 0.48
N VAL A 178 -1.22 -13.39 -0.28
CA VAL A 178 -0.59 -14.70 -0.02
C VAL A 178 0.14 -14.68 1.34
N ALA A 179 0.80 -13.57 1.70
CA ALA A 179 1.41 -13.43 3.02
C ALA A 179 0.35 -13.47 4.15
N ALA A 180 -0.78 -12.78 3.99
CA ALA A 180 -1.87 -12.78 4.96
C ALA A 180 -2.50 -14.18 5.11
N LEU A 181 -2.78 -14.85 3.99
CA LEU A 181 -3.23 -16.24 3.98
C LEU A 181 -2.22 -17.16 4.67
N GLY A 182 -0.92 -16.98 4.43
CA GLY A 182 0.14 -17.77 5.06
C GLY A 182 0.11 -17.66 6.58
N ARG A 183 -0.07 -16.44 7.11
CA ARG A 183 -0.20 -16.20 8.57
C ARG A 183 -1.44 -16.88 9.17
N LYS A 184 -2.54 -16.95 8.40
CA LYS A 184 -3.80 -17.59 8.80
C LYS A 184 -3.82 -19.10 8.52
N GLY A 185 -2.76 -19.67 7.92
CA GLY A 185 -2.75 -21.06 7.47
C GLY A 185 -3.71 -21.37 6.30
N GLY A 186 -4.17 -20.34 5.60
CA GLY A 186 -5.20 -20.41 4.56
C GLY A 186 -4.68 -20.61 3.13
N VAL A 187 -3.36 -20.73 2.93
CA VAL A 187 -2.80 -20.92 1.58
C VAL A 187 -3.12 -22.32 1.07
N ASN A 188 -4.05 -22.38 0.12
CA ASN A 188 -4.43 -23.59 -0.58
C ASN A 188 -4.81 -23.29 -2.04
N ARG A 189 -5.03 -24.34 -2.84
CA ARG A 189 -5.35 -24.19 -4.27
C ARG A 189 -6.54 -23.27 -4.51
N GLN A 190 -7.63 -23.40 -3.75
CA GLN A 190 -8.82 -22.58 -3.94
C GLN A 190 -8.50 -21.09 -3.73
N SER A 191 -7.85 -20.75 -2.62
CA SER A 191 -7.48 -19.35 -2.32
C SER A 191 -6.55 -18.74 -3.38
N ILE A 192 -5.65 -19.55 -3.96
CA ILE A 192 -4.75 -19.09 -5.02
C ILE A 192 -5.49 -19.02 -6.38
N ASP A 193 -6.43 -19.92 -6.65
CA ASP A 193 -7.26 -19.85 -7.86
C ASP A 193 -8.16 -18.59 -7.86
N GLU A 194 -8.69 -18.21 -6.70
CA GLU A 194 -9.43 -16.95 -6.50
C GLU A 194 -8.54 -15.73 -6.76
N LEU A 195 -7.33 -15.70 -6.16
CA LEU A 195 -6.34 -14.66 -6.43
C LEU A 195 -6.00 -14.59 -7.93
N ARG A 196 -5.70 -15.73 -8.55
CA ARG A 196 -5.35 -15.81 -9.97
C ARG A 196 -6.46 -15.28 -10.87
N SER A 197 -7.72 -15.61 -10.56
CA SER A 197 -8.88 -15.07 -11.29
C SER A 197 -8.91 -13.55 -11.26
N TRP A 198 -8.61 -12.95 -10.11
CA TRP A 198 -8.49 -11.51 -9.97
C TRP A 198 -7.27 -10.95 -10.75
N LEU A 199 -6.11 -11.61 -10.66
CA LEU A 199 -4.90 -11.21 -11.39
C LEU A 199 -5.09 -11.21 -12.90
N THR A 200 -5.82 -12.17 -13.47
CA THR A 200 -6.12 -12.20 -14.91
C THR A 200 -6.91 -10.97 -15.36
N LYS A 201 -7.75 -10.40 -14.49
CA LYS A 201 -8.49 -9.16 -14.79
C LYS A 201 -7.60 -7.93 -14.71
N GLN A 202 -6.73 -7.87 -13.71
CA GLN A 202 -5.93 -6.66 -13.43
C GLN A 202 -4.62 -6.59 -14.22
N ALA A 203 -3.97 -7.72 -14.46
CA ALA A 203 -2.73 -7.83 -15.19
C ALA A 203 -2.78 -9.02 -16.16
N PRO A 204 -3.55 -8.92 -17.26
CA PRO A 204 -3.73 -10.02 -18.20
C PRO A 204 -2.39 -10.56 -18.73
N GLY A 205 -2.18 -11.87 -18.64
CA GLY A 205 -0.95 -12.54 -19.09
C GLY A 205 0.21 -12.47 -18.10
N LYS A 206 -0.02 -11.96 -16.87
CA LYS A 206 0.97 -11.89 -15.79
C LYS A 206 0.60 -12.76 -14.59
N GLU A 207 -0.57 -13.41 -14.59
CA GLU A 207 -1.08 -14.16 -13.46
C GLU A 207 -0.12 -15.27 -12.99
N ASP A 208 0.55 -15.98 -13.89
CA ASP A 208 1.52 -17.02 -13.54
C ASP A 208 2.77 -16.43 -12.91
N GLU A 209 3.37 -15.43 -13.55
CA GLU A 209 4.55 -14.71 -13.05
C GLU A 209 4.30 -14.15 -11.64
N LEU A 210 3.17 -13.47 -11.44
CA LEU A 210 2.80 -12.85 -10.17
C LEU A 210 2.48 -13.88 -9.09
N THR A 211 1.80 -14.98 -9.45
CA THR A 211 1.52 -16.09 -8.50
C THR A 211 2.82 -16.73 -8.00
N GLY A 212 3.73 -17.04 -8.91
CA GLY A 212 5.02 -17.65 -8.57
C GLY A 212 5.84 -16.76 -7.63
N ARG A 213 5.87 -15.46 -7.92
CA ARG A 213 6.53 -14.46 -7.09
C ARG A 213 5.91 -14.34 -5.70
N ALA A 214 4.59 -14.18 -5.61
CA ALA A 214 3.89 -14.04 -4.33
C ALA A 214 4.09 -15.27 -3.41
N LEU A 215 4.03 -16.48 -3.99
CA LEU A 215 4.33 -17.71 -3.26
C LEU A 215 5.78 -17.75 -2.76
N ALA A 216 6.74 -17.28 -3.56
CA ALA A 216 8.14 -17.20 -3.13
C ALA A 216 8.32 -16.23 -1.97
N GLU A 217 7.84 -14.99 -2.08
CA GLU A 217 7.96 -13.98 -1.01
C GLU A 217 7.30 -14.47 0.29
N ALA A 218 6.14 -15.13 0.19
CA ALA A 218 5.45 -15.70 1.35
C ALA A 218 6.18 -16.87 2.04
N THR A 219 7.23 -17.41 1.42
CA THR A 219 8.09 -18.47 2.01
C THR A 219 9.39 -17.96 2.62
N GLN A 220 9.69 -16.65 2.49
CA GLN A 220 10.96 -16.05 2.94
C GLN A 220 10.84 -15.33 4.28
N HIS A 221 11.94 -15.24 5.03
CA HIS A 221 12.25 -14.46 6.26
C HIS A 221 11.14 -14.22 7.33
N LEU A 222 9.98 -13.70 6.95
CA LEU A 222 8.82 -13.41 7.82
C LEU A 222 7.54 -14.15 7.39
N GLY A 223 7.59 -14.80 6.24
CA GLY A 223 6.56 -15.64 5.68
C GLY A 223 6.30 -16.88 6.53
N LYS A 224 5.03 -17.28 6.61
CA LYS A 224 4.59 -18.47 7.35
C LYS A 224 4.29 -19.66 6.44
N LEU A 225 4.36 -19.47 5.12
CA LEU A 225 4.16 -20.54 4.14
C LEU A 225 5.43 -21.39 4.03
N LYS A 226 5.30 -22.71 4.14
CA LYS A 226 6.44 -23.60 4.02
C LYS A 226 6.86 -23.72 2.55
N TYR A 227 8.17 -23.85 2.33
CA TYR A 227 8.74 -24.05 0.99
C TYR A 227 8.06 -25.19 0.22
N ASP A 228 7.90 -26.37 0.84
CA ASP A 228 7.33 -27.54 0.16
C ASP A 228 5.86 -27.34 -0.24
N GLU A 229 5.10 -26.55 0.53
CA GLU A 229 3.71 -26.22 0.23
C GLU A 229 3.65 -25.26 -0.97
N ALA A 230 4.47 -24.22 -0.96
CA ALA A 230 4.58 -23.28 -2.07
C ALA A 230 5.08 -23.95 -3.36
N ALA A 231 6.12 -24.78 -3.27
CA ALA A 231 6.67 -25.51 -4.41
C ALA A 231 5.64 -26.44 -5.06
N LYS A 232 4.80 -27.12 -4.26
CA LYS A 232 3.69 -27.94 -4.77
C LYS A 232 2.68 -27.10 -5.57
N LEU A 233 2.29 -25.93 -5.04
CA LEU A 233 1.37 -25.03 -5.74
C LEU A 233 1.97 -24.47 -7.03
N VAL A 234 3.23 -24.03 -7.00
CA VAL A 234 3.91 -23.52 -8.19
C VAL A 234 4.05 -24.60 -9.27
N LEU A 235 4.40 -25.83 -8.90
CA LEU A 235 4.48 -26.95 -9.85
C LEU A 235 3.10 -27.34 -10.41
N HIS A 236 2.04 -27.22 -9.60
CA HIS A 236 0.67 -27.40 -10.08
C HIS A 236 0.36 -26.38 -11.20
N TYR A 237 0.61 -25.09 -10.97
CA TYR A 237 0.34 -24.05 -11.95
C TYR A 237 1.22 -24.15 -13.19
N HIS A 238 2.52 -24.41 -13.03
CA HIS A 238 3.43 -24.71 -14.15
C HIS A 238 2.90 -25.84 -15.05
N LYS A 239 2.35 -26.91 -14.46
CA LYS A 239 1.76 -28.02 -15.23
C LYS A 239 0.47 -27.60 -15.92
N ALA A 240 -0.41 -26.91 -15.20
CA ALA A 240 -1.74 -26.51 -15.67
C ALA A 240 -1.69 -25.46 -16.80
N SER A 241 -0.89 -24.39 -16.64
CA SER A 241 -0.76 -23.30 -17.62
C SER A 241 0.09 -23.69 -18.83
N LYS A 242 0.87 -24.75 -18.68
CA LYS A 242 1.84 -25.25 -19.67
C LYS A 242 2.94 -24.23 -20.03
N ASN A 243 3.22 -23.26 -19.16
CA ASN A 243 4.35 -22.33 -19.29
C ASN A 243 5.28 -22.41 -18.06
N ASP A 244 6.44 -21.75 -18.16
CA ASP A 244 7.45 -21.72 -17.09
C ASP A 244 7.34 -20.48 -16.18
N ASP A 245 6.34 -19.62 -16.37
CA ASP A 245 6.34 -18.28 -15.76
C ASP A 245 6.18 -18.34 -14.23
N ALA A 246 5.25 -19.15 -13.73
CA ALA A 246 5.08 -19.33 -12.29
C ALA A 246 6.32 -19.95 -11.64
N LEU A 247 6.90 -20.98 -12.27
CA LEU A 247 8.06 -21.69 -11.73
C LEU A 247 9.32 -20.82 -11.77
N SER A 248 9.60 -20.19 -12.90
CA SER A 248 10.78 -19.34 -13.06
C SER A 248 10.70 -18.09 -12.17
N SER A 249 9.52 -17.50 -12.01
CA SER A 249 9.30 -16.36 -11.12
C SER A 249 9.49 -16.74 -9.65
N PHE A 250 8.99 -17.92 -9.23
CA PHE A 250 9.22 -18.45 -7.89
C PHE A 250 10.71 -18.66 -7.61
N ILE A 251 11.43 -19.34 -8.52
CA ILE A 251 12.88 -19.59 -8.38
C ILE A 251 13.64 -18.27 -8.27
N ARG A 252 13.36 -17.31 -9.17
CA ARG A 252 14.05 -16.02 -9.19
C ARG A 252 13.87 -15.23 -7.91
N SER A 253 12.64 -15.21 -7.39
CA SER A 253 12.28 -14.45 -6.20
C SER A 253 12.80 -15.14 -4.95
N PHE A 254 12.64 -16.48 -4.85
CA PHE A 254 13.10 -17.28 -3.72
C PHE A 254 14.61 -17.17 -3.52
N SER A 255 15.40 -17.36 -4.59
CA SER A 255 16.85 -17.36 -4.52
C SER A 255 17.48 -15.99 -4.27
N ARG A 256 16.76 -14.87 -4.45
CA ARG A 256 17.29 -13.54 -4.13
C ARG A 256 17.49 -13.30 -2.62
N ARG A 257 16.74 -14.01 -1.78
CA ARG A 257 16.67 -13.75 -0.33
C ARG A 257 16.73 -15.02 0.53
N SER A 258 16.97 -16.18 -0.05
CA SER A 258 16.94 -17.46 0.67
C SER A 258 17.92 -18.46 0.08
N ASN A 259 17.94 -19.67 0.68
CA ASN A 259 18.94 -20.70 0.44
C ASN A 259 18.88 -21.24 -1.01
N PRO A 260 19.83 -20.86 -1.90
CA PRO A 260 19.77 -21.16 -3.33
C PRO A 260 19.81 -22.67 -3.63
N GLU A 261 20.34 -23.48 -2.71
CA GLU A 261 20.40 -24.94 -2.87
C GLU A 261 19.01 -25.58 -3.01
N ARG A 262 17.98 -24.99 -2.37
CA ARG A 262 16.62 -25.56 -2.42
C ARG A 262 16.00 -25.46 -3.82
N VAL A 263 16.33 -24.42 -4.58
CA VAL A 263 15.78 -24.26 -5.94
C VAL A 263 16.39 -25.22 -6.96
N ASN A 264 17.53 -25.85 -6.65
CA ASN A 264 18.16 -26.84 -7.54
C ASN A 264 17.24 -28.03 -7.85
N SER A 265 16.36 -28.39 -6.90
CA SER A 265 15.33 -29.41 -7.11
C SER A 265 14.25 -29.02 -8.11
N LEU A 266 14.04 -27.71 -8.32
CA LEU A 266 12.99 -27.16 -9.19
C LEU A 266 13.51 -26.84 -10.60
N LEU A 267 14.80 -26.51 -10.76
CA LEU A 267 15.40 -26.15 -12.05
C LEU A 267 15.14 -27.20 -13.17
N PRO A 268 15.26 -28.53 -12.93
CA PRO A 268 15.01 -29.53 -13.97
C PRO A 268 13.56 -29.55 -14.50
N GLN A 269 12.62 -28.93 -13.77
CA GLN A 269 11.20 -28.88 -14.15
C GLN A 269 10.90 -27.75 -15.16
N ILE A 270 11.80 -26.77 -15.33
CA ILE A 270 11.67 -25.70 -16.34
C ILE A 270 11.74 -26.32 -17.74
N ARG A 271 10.74 -26.10 -18.60
CA ARG A 271 10.68 -26.73 -19.92
C ARG A 271 11.59 -26.08 -20.95
N ASP A 272 11.68 -24.76 -20.92
CA ASP A 272 12.55 -23.99 -21.81
C ASP A 272 14.04 -24.23 -21.42
N PRO A 273 14.83 -24.90 -22.28
CA PRO A 273 16.22 -25.21 -21.98
C PRO A 273 17.11 -23.95 -21.90
N GLU A 274 16.78 -22.87 -22.63
CA GLU A 274 17.54 -21.62 -22.55
C GLU A 274 17.25 -20.88 -21.25
N LEU A 275 15.99 -20.82 -20.84
CA LEU A 275 15.60 -20.30 -19.54
C LEU A 275 16.22 -21.11 -18.40
N ARG A 276 16.15 -22.45 -18.48
CA ARG A 276 16.78 -23.34 -17.50
C ARG A 276 18.27 -23.07 -17.37
N GLY A 277 19.00 -23.06 -18.49
CA GLY A 277 20.44 -22.81 -18.48
C GLY A 277 20.82 -21.41 -17.96
N ARG A 278 19.98 -20.39 -18.19
CA ARG A 278 20.17 -19.05 -17.60
C ARG A 278 19.98 -19.05 -16.09
N LEU A 279 18.98 -19.78 -15.58
CA LEU A 279 18.73 -19.87 -14.14
C LEU A 279 19.80 -20.71 -13.44
N GLU A 280 20.23 -21.83 -14.03
CA GLU A 280 21.32 -22.67 -13.53
C GLU A 280 22.61 -21.87 -13.34
N ARG A 281 23.05 -21.13 -14.37
CA ARG A 281 24.26 -20.28 -14.29
C ARG A 281 24.18 -19.18 -13.23
N ARG A 282 22.97 -18.77 -12.84
CA ARG A 282 22.76 -17.70 -11.87
C ARG A 282 22.83 -18.19 -10.42
N TYR A 283 22.57 -19.48 -10.19
CA TYR A 283 22.42 -20.05 -8.84
C TYR A 283 23.39 -21.21 -8.55
N GLN A 284 24.34 -21.45 -9.45
CA GLN A 284 25.61 -22.16 -9.19
C GLN A 284 26.66 -21.17 -8.70
#